data_AF-A0A0L0W7F1-F1
#
_entry.id   AF-A0A0L0W7F1-F1
#
_cell.length_a   1.000
_cell.length_b   1.000
_cell.length_c   1.000
_cell.angle_alpha   90.00
_cell.angle_beta   90.00
_cell.angle_gamma   90.00
#
_symmetry.space_group_name_H-M   'P 1'
#
loop_
_entity.id
_entity.type
_entity.pdbx_description
1 polymer ?
#
loop_
_entity_poly.entity_id
_entity_poly.type
_entity_poly.pdbx_seq_one_letter_code
_entity_poly.pdbx_strand_id
1 'polypeptide(L)'
;MFFSDYKDTGYVYHVAAITDLKDILENGIKYNDKNTYIDKYLGFHKYIDSLKNEEIPHWVQREKAIYASMNYSTDHQWHSHSVVLGLKVNPSKCWIANESLANKIYEPFILQHIDMFSDARDYLDCHGERIIRKYWDTSLSFKDNLKLRKDRKEGYDEEVLIFHSIPPDDIKPIYIISDHEFTTIENWIKYFKGED
;
A
#
# COMPACT_ATOMS: atom_id res chain seq x y z
N MET A 1 -4.08 -12.95 10.09
CA MET A 1 -4.79 -11.98 9.22
C MET A 1 -5.82 -11.27 10.06
N PHE A 2 -5.83 -9.94 10.00
CA PHE A 2 -6.67 -9.05 10.80
C PHE A 2 -8.13 -9.07 10.32
N PHE A 3 -8.33 -9.08 9.01
CA PHE A 3 -9.64 -9.15 8.38
C PHE A 3 -9.95 -10.55 7.84
N SER A 4 -11.23 -10.81 7.53
CA SER A 4 -11.63 -11.98 6.75
C SER A 4 -11.06 -11.96 5.33
N ASP A 5 -11.04 -13.10 4.65
CA ASP A 5 -10.41 -13.22 3.34
C ASP A 5 -11.10 -12.35 2.27
N TYR A 6 -10.35 -11.89 1.28
CA TYR A 6 -10.90 -11.16 0.13
C TYR A 6 -12.05 -11.90 -0.55
N LYS A 7 -12.04 -13.24 -0.59
CA LYS A 7 -13.15 -14.03 -1.15
C LYS A 7 -14.47 -13.84 -0.41
N ASP A 8 -14.42 -13.49 0.87
CA ASP A 8 -15.58 -13.30 1.72
C ASP A 8 -15.97 -11.81 1.77
N THR A 9 -14.96 -10.92 1.84
CA THR A 9 -15.19 -9.49 2.04
C THR A 9 -15.35 -8.71 0.74
N GLY A 10 -14.67 -9.13 -0.33
CA GLY A 10 -14.54 -8.37 -1.57
C GLY A 10 -13.72 -7.08 -1.45
N TYR A 11 -13.04 -6.86 -0.31
CA TYR A 11 -12.32 -5.63 0.01
C TYR A 11 -10.81 -5.84 0.05
N VAL A 12 -10.07 -4.87 -0.48
CA VAL A 12 -8.67 -4.60 -0.10
C VAL A 12 -8.64 -3.41 0.85
N TYR A 13 -7.56 -3.23 1.59
CA TYR A 13 -7.51 -2.27 2.70
C TYR A 13 -6.50 -1.17 2.43
N HIS A 14 -6.96 0.09 2.47
CA HIS A 14 -6.12 1.27 2.34
C HIS A 14 -6.05 2.01 3.67
N VAL A 15 -4.86 2.47 4.03
CA VAL A 15 -4.65 3.36 5.19
C VAL A 15 -4.43 4.77 4.67
N ALA A 16 -5.23 5.70 5.18
CA ALA A 16 -5.13 7.12 4.89
C ALA A 16 -5.03 7.94 6.17
N ALA A 17 -4.49 9.16 6.08
CA ALA A 17 -4.53 10.09 7.20
C ALA A 17 -5.99 10.46 7.49
N ILE A 18 -6.36 10.58 8.76
CA ILE A 18 -7.73 10.92 9.16
C ILE A 18 -8.17 12.29 8.60
N THR A 19 -7.21 13.20 8.40
CA THR A 19 -7.44 14.53 7.80
C THR A 19 -7.93 14.46 6.35
N ASP A 20 -7.62 13.38 5.64
CA ASP A 20 -7.99 13.18 4.23
C ASP A 20 -9.37 12.51 4.10
N LEU A 21 -9.93 11.99 5.20
CA LEU A 21 -11.15 11.17 5.16
C LEU A 21 -12.34 11.89 4.52
N LYS A 22 -12.51 13.20 4.79
CA LYS A 22 -13.61 13.97 4.19
C LYS A 22 -13.49 13.99 2.66
N ASP A 23 -12.32 14.35 2.15
CA ASP A 23 -12.08 14.44 0.71
C ASP A 23 -12.23 13.07 0.03
N ILE A 24 -11.71 12.02 0.67
CA ILE A 24 -11.85 10.64 0.19
C ILE A 24 -13.33 10.24 0.05
N LEU A 25 -14.16 10.57 1.05
CA LEU A 25 -15.58 10.22 1.03
C LEU A 25 -16.39 11.07 0.04
N GLU A 26 -15.94 12.28 -0.28
CA GLU A 26 -16.64 13.17 -1.22
C GLU A 26 -16.19 12.93 -2.67
N ASN A 27 -14.90 12.67 -2.90
CA ASN A 27 -14.27 12.71 -4.22
C ASN A 27 -13.65 11.37 -4.66
N GLY A 28 -13.54 10.41 -3.75
CA GLY A 28 -12.89 9.12 -4.00
C GLY A 28 -11.37 9.19 -3.85
N ILE A 29 -10.66 8.23 -4.44
CA ILE A 29 -9.19 8.16 -4.39
C ILE A 29 -8.63 8.05 -5.81
N LYS A 30 -7.64 8.88 -6.13
CA LYS A 30 -6.82 8.81 -7.34
C LYS A 30 -5.34 8.76 -6.95
N TYR A 31 -4.51 8.23 -7.84
CA TYR A 31 -3.08 8.08 -7.58
C TYR A 31 -2.35 9.43 -7.43
N ASN A 32 -2.89 10.50 -8.00
CA ASN A 32 -2.28 11.83 -8.05
C ASN A 32 -2.86 12.83 -7.04
N ASP A 33 -3.68 12.38 -6.08
CA ASP A 33 -4.34 13.27 -5.13
C ASP A 33 -3.44 13.70 -3.96
N LYS A 34 -2.26 13.08 -3.78
CA LYS A 34 -1.37 13.33 -2.64
C LYS A 34 -0.23 14.27 -3.02
N ASN A 35 -0.34 15.57 -2.66
CA ASN A 35 0.75 16.54 -2.86
C ASN A 35 2.07 16.10 -2.18
N THR A 36 1.97 15.42 -1.03
CA THR A 36 3.12 14.86 -0.29
C THR A 36 3.81 13.69 -1.01
N TYR A 37 3.17 13.10 -2.02
CA TYR A 37 3.71 11.97 -2.79
C TYR A 37 4.87 12.40 -3.70
N ILE A 38 4.77 13.59 -4.29
CA ILE A 38 5.75 14.10 -5.26
C ILE A 38 7.11 14.28 -4.59
N ASP A 39 7.15 14.87 -3.40
CA ASP A 39 8.40 15.22 -2.73
C ASP A 39 9.04 14.04 -1.99
N LYS A 40 8.26 13.04 -1.58
CA LYS A 40 8.77 11.94 -0.73
C LYS A 40 9.00 10.63 -1.47
N TYR A 41 8.11 10.26 -2.39
CA TYR A 41 8.04 8.88 -2.88
C TYR A 41 8.21 8.75 -4.39
N LEU A 42 7.94 9.80 -5.17
CA LEU A 42 7.97 9.71 -6.64
C LEU A 42 9.32 9.26 -7.19
N GLY A 43 10.44 9.80 -6.67
CA GLY A 43 11.78 9.39 -7.09
C GLY A 43 12.05 7.91 -6.83
N PHE A 44 11.63 7.42 -5.66
CA PHE A 44 11.77 6.02 -5.27
C PHE A 44 10.93 5.08 -6.15
N HIS A 45 9.68 5.44 -6.43
CA HIS A 45 8.83 4.64 -7.31
C HIS A 45 9.36 4.58 -8.74
N LYS A 46 9.86 5.71 -9.29
CA LYS A 46 10.53 5.75 -10.59
C LYS A 46 11.77 4.88 -10.64
N TYR A 47 12.55 4.84 -9.55
CA TYR A 47 13.72 3.97 -9.45
C TYR A 47 13.32 2.48 -9.47
N ILE A 48 12.25 2.09 -8.78
CA ILE A 48 11.75 0.71 -8.86
C ILE A 48 11.22 0.41 -10.27
N ASP A 49 10.43 1.32 -10.85
CA ASP A 49 9.84 1.17 -12.18
C ASP A 49 10.90 1.08 -13.31
N SER A 50 12.06 1.73 -13.16
CA SER A 50 13.12 1.70 -14.18
C SER A 50 13.83 0.35 -14.32
N LEU A 51 13.71 -0.51 -13.30
CA LEU A 51 14.30 -1.85 -13.27
C LEU A 51 13.26 -2.95 -13.50
N LYS A 52 12.05 -2.58 -13.93
CA LYS A 52 10.99 -3.49 -14.31
C LYS A 52 11.39 -4.32 -15.54
N ASN A 53 11.18 -5.63 -15.47
CA ASN A 53 11.43 -6.54 -16.59
C ASN A 53 10.32 -6.43 -17.67
N GLU A 54 10.59 -6.94 -18.88
CA GLU A 54 9.66 -6.86 -20.02
C GLU A 54 8.42 -7.76 -19.87
N GLU A 55 8.44 -8.75 -18.96
CA GLU A 55 7.31 -9.63 -18.70
C GLU A 55 6.19 -8.93 -17.92
N ILE A 56 6.52 -7.88 -17.15
CA ILE A 56 5.53 -7.07 -16.45
C ILE A 56 4.84 -6.11 -17.42
N PRO A 57 3.50 -6.08 -17.49
CA PRO A 57 2.80 -5.21 -18.42
C PRO A 57 3.17 -3.73 -18.28
N HIS A 58 3.24 -3.01 -19.40
CA HIS A 58 3.63 -1.59 -19.42
C HIS A 58 2.73 -0.68 -18.57
N TRP A 59 1.46 -1.03 -18.41
CA TRP A 59 0.50 -0.27 -17.60
C TRP A 59 0.73 -0.40 -16.08
N VAL A 60 1.51 -1.39 -15.64
CA VAL A 60 1.89 -1.56 -14.22
C VAL A 60 3.05 -0.61 -13.93
N GLN A 61 2.77 0.53 -13.29
CA GLN A 61 3.76 1.56 -12.97
C GLN A 61 3.55 2.04 -11.53
N ARG A 62 4.45 1.69 -10.60
CA ARG A 62 4.31 2.04 -9.18
C ARG A 62 4.07 3.52 -8.96
N GLU A 63 4.68 4.39 -9.77
CA GLU A 63 4.48 5.84 -9.68
C GLU A 63 3.01 6.29 -9.93
N LYS A 64 2.15 5.41 -10.46
CA LYS A 64 0.73 5.66 -10.78
C LYS A 64 -0.24 4.74 -10.02
N ALA A 65 0.23 4.08 -8.98
CA ALA A 65 -0.59 3.17 -8.19
C ALA A 65 -1.25 3.87 -6.99
N ILE A 66 -2.48 3.49 -6.67
CA ILE A 66 -3.02 3.59 -5.31
C ILE A 66 -2.60 2.33 -4.57
N TYR A 67 -2.08 2.49 -3.35
CA TYR A 67 -1.50 1.42 -2.55
C TYR A 67 -2.53 0.91 -1.53
N ALA A 68 -2.71 -0.39 -1.46
CA ALA A 68 -3.55 -1.05 -0.46
C ALA A 68 -2.91 -2.39 -0.07
N SER A 69 -3.54 -3.13 0.83
CA SER A 69 -3.15 -4.50 1.20
C SER A 69 -4.33 -5.44 1.05
N MET A 70 -4.07 -6.72 0.78
CA MET A 70 -5.13 -7.74 0.78
C MET A 70 -5.61 -8.00 2.21
N ASN A 71 -4.72 -7.89 3.18
CA ASN A 71 -5.00 -8.01 4.60
C ASN A 71 -3.86 -7.37 5.41
N TYR A 72 -3.96 -7.46 6.73
CA TYR A 72 -2.84 -7.15 7.63
C TYR A 72 -2.61 -8.32 8.57
N SER A 73 -1.42 -8.39 9.16
CA SER A 73 -1.20 -9.32 10.26
C SER A 73 -2.01 -8.92 11.49
N THR A 74 -2.30 -9.88 12.38
CA THR A 74 -3.03 -9.60 13.63
C THR A 74 -2.22 -8.78 14.63
N ASP A 75 -0.90 -8.76 14.49
CA ASP A 75 0.07 -7.97 15.26
C ASP A 75 0.53 -6.71 14.52
N HIS A 76 -0.16 -6.32 13.44
CA HIS A 76 0.18 -5.14 12.66
C HIS A 76 0.19 -3.88 13.54
N GLN A 77 1.25 -3.08 13.38
CA GLN A 77 1.46 -1.84 14.12
C GLN A 77 0.87 -0.69 13.33
N TRP A 78 -0.25 -0.16 13.80
CA TRP A 78 -0.95 0.94 13.12
C TRP A 78 -0.35 2.29 13.48
N HIS A 79 -0.23 3.16 12.50
CA HIS A 79 0.07 4.57 12.75
C HIS A 79 -1.16 5.30 13.28
N SER A 80 -0.97 6.12 14.31
CA SER A 80 -2.05 6.95 14.84
C SER A 80 -2.52 8.00 13.84
N HIS A 81 -3.67 8.61 14.14
CA HIS A 81 -4.35 9.59 13.28
C HIS A 81 -4.62 9.09 11.86
N SER A 82 -4.96 7.82 11.75
CA SER A 82 -5.19 7.15 10.48
C SER A 82 -6.58 6.53 10.44
N VAL A 83 -7.08 6.27 9.24
CA VAL A 83 -8.32 5.54 8.98
C VAL A 83 -8.02 4.34 8.10
N VAL A 84 -8.59 3.18 8.46
CA VAL A 84 -8.56 1.98 7.62
C VAL A 84 -9.82 1.94 6.78
N LEU A 85 -9.63 1.91 5.47
CA LEU A 85 -10.69 1.91 4.46
C LEU A 85 -10.72 0.56 3.75
N GLY A 86 -11.89 -0.05 3.65
CA GLY A 86 -12.15 -1.15 2.72
C GLY A 86 -12.48 -0.58 1.33
N LEU A 87 -11.75 -1.01 0.32
CA LEU A 87 -11.91 -0.59 -1.07
C LEU A 87 -12.38 -1.75 -1.93
N LYS A 88 -13.44 -1.53 -2.72
CA LYS A 88 -13.79 -2.41 -3.84
C LYS A 88 -12.96 -2.01 -5.04
N VAL A 89 -12.31 -3.00 -5.65
CA VAL A 89 -11.38 -2.78 -6.77
C VAL A 89 -11.74 -3.64 -7.97
N ASN A 90 -11.26 -3.26 -9.15
CA ASN A 90 -11.28 -4.11 -10.34
C ASN A 90 -10.00 -4.97 -10.37
N PRO A 91 -10.07 -6.29 -10.13
CA PRO A 91 -8.88 -7.16 -10.10
C PRO A 91 -8.10 -7.19 -11.43
N SER A 92 -8.73 -6.83 -12.55
CA SER A 92 -8.07 -6.78 -13.87
C SER A 92 -7.15 -5.58 -14.02
N LYS A 93 -7.25 -4.59 -13.12
CA LYS A 93 -6.47 -3.36 -13.09
C LYS A 93 -5.64 -3.26 -11.81
N CYS A 94 -5.34 -4.40 -11.21
CA CYS A 94 -4.57 -4.47 -9.97
C CYS A 94 -3.39 -5.45 -10.12
N TRP A 95 -2.31 -5.15 -9.40
CA TRP A 95 -1.11 -5.97 -9.34
C TRP A 95 -0.73 -6.22 -7.88
N ILE A 96 -0.14 -7.37 -7.60
CA ILE A 96 0.31 -7.75 -6.25
C ILE A 96 1.83 -7.86 -6.26
N ALA A 97 2.46 -7.27 -5.28
CA ALA A 97 3.91 -7.33 -5.11
C ALA A 97 4.30 -7.51 -3.65
N ASN A 98 5.59 -7.72 -3.38
CA ASN A 98 6.12 -7.95 -2.04
C ASN A 98 6.76 -6.65 -1.51
N GLU A 99 6.02 -5.94 -0.66
CA GLU A 99 6.41 -4.66 -0.08
C GLU A 99 7.72 -4.77 0.70
N SER A 100 7.98 -5.89 1.37
CA SER A 100 9.23 -6.09 2.13
C SER A 100 10.50 -5.96 1.29
N LEU A 101 10.43 -6.21 -0.03
CA LEU A 101 11.56 -6.01 -0.95
C LEU A 101 11.72 -4.53 -1.33
N ALA A 102 10.62 -3.79 -1.49
CA ALA A 102 10.67 -2.34 -1.69
C ALA A 102 11.18 -1.64 -0.42
N ASN A 103 10.67 -2.00 0.75
CA ASN A 103 11.04 -1.39 2.03
C ASN A 103 12.54 -1.56 2.34
N LYS A 104 13.18 -2.68 1.95
CA LYS A 104 14.64 -2.84 2.07
C LYS A 104 15.47 -1.83 1.29
N ILE A 105 14.89 -1.21 0.27
CA ILE A 105 15.56 -0.24 -0.60
C ILE A 105 15.21 1.19 -0.23
N TYR A 106 14.09 1.43 0.44
CA TYR A 106 13.58 2.76 0.71
C TYR A 106 14.56 3.63 1.50
N GLU A 107 14.99 3.20 2.69
CA GLU A 107 15.94 3.98 3.50
C GLU A 107 17.28 4.18 2.78
N PRO A 108 17.94 3.15 2.21
CA PRO A 108 19.15 3.38 1.42
C PRO A 108 18.95 4.40 0.29
N PHE A 109 17.83 4.34 -0.42
CA PHE A 109 17.49 5.27 -1.50
C PHE A 109 17.35 6.71 -1.04
N ILE A 110 16.77 6.96 0.14
CA ILE A 110 16.64 8.31 0.70
C ILE A 110 17.99 8.80 1.26
N LEU A 111 18.75 7.93 1.93
CA LEU A 111 19.94 8.30 2.68
C LEU A 111 21.21 8.47 1.81
N GLN A 112 21.24 7.93 0.58
CA GLN A 112 22.41 7.97 -0.33
C GLN A 112 22.95 9.36 -0.70
N HIS A 113 22.24 10.43 -0.31
CA HIS A 113 22.60 11.82 -0.56
C HIS A 113 23.06 12.57 0.70
N ILE A 114 23.20 11.88 1.83
CA ILE A 114 23.65 12.46 3.11
C ILE A 114 25.02 11.89 3.44
N ASP A 115 26.03 12.76 3.62
CA ASP A 115 27.44 12.37 3.76
C ASP A 115 27.71 11.34 4.88
N MET A 116 26.97 11.41 5.99
CA MET A 116 27.12 10.45 7.10
C MET A 116 26.67 9.02 6.75
N PHE A 117 25.94 8.84 5.65
CA PHE A 117 25.43 7.57 5.14
C PHE A 117 26.04 7.24 3.77
N SER A 118 27.32 7.53 3.56
CA SER A 118 28.04 7.25 2.30
C SER A 118 27.83 5.83 1.79
N ASP A 119 27.80 4.85 2.69
CA ASP A 119 27.69 3.43 2.38
C ASP A 119 26.29 3.04 1.86
N ALA A 120 25.29 3.91 1.99
CA ALA A 120 23.95 3.68 1.43
C ALA A 120 23.99 3.64 -0.09
N ARG A 121 24.86 4.44 -0.72
CA ARG A 121 25.07 4.41 -2.18
C ARG A 121 25.70 3.09 -2.61
N ASP A 122 26.77 2.68 -1.92
CA ASP A 122 27.45 1.42 -2.20
C ASP A 122 26.52 0.21 -2.03
N TYR A 123 25.62 0.27 -1.04
CA TYR A 123 24.58 -0.74 -0.86
C TYR A 123 23.63 -0.82 -2.05
N LEU A 124 23.14 0.32 -2.56
CA LEU A 124 22.26 0.37 -3.74
C LEU A 124 22.97 -0.17 -4.99
N ASP A 125 24.22 0.22 -5.20
CA ASP A 125 25.02 -0.22 -6.34
C ASP A 125 25.30 -1.74 -6.30
N CYS A 126 25.57 -2.28 -5.11
CA CYS A 126 25.87 -3.72 -4.93
C CYS A 126 24.63 -4.61 -4.87
N HIS A 127 23.49 -4.10 -4.38
CA HIS A 127 22.35 -4.93 -4.00
C HIS A 127 21.00 -4.44 -4.53
N GLY A 128 20.85 -3.15 -4.79
CA GLY A 128 19.59 -2.51 -5.16
C GLY A 128 18.95 -3.14 -6.39
N GLU A 129 19.71 -3.26 -7.48
CA GLU A 129 19.19 -3.85 -8.73
C GLU A 129 18.68 -5.27 -8.51
N ARG A 130 19.46 -6.13 -7.84
CA ARG A 130 19.08 -7.52 -7.58
C ARG A 130 17.80 -7.62 -6.74
N ILE A 131 17.66 -6.76 -5.74
CA ILE A 131 16.48 -6.76 -4.86
C ILE A 131 15.24 -6.29 -5.64
N ILE A 132 15.37 -5.24 -6.46
CA ILE A 132 14.25 -4.72 -7.26
C ILE A 132 13.86 -5.68 -8.38
N ARG A 133 14.82 -6.35 -9.03
CA ARG A 133 14.50 -7.41 -9.98
C ARG A 133 13.70 -8.52 -9.31
N LYS A 134 14.15 -8.98 -8.14
CA LYS A 134 13.40 -9.96 -7.34
C LYS A 134 12.00 -9.46 -6.96
N TYR A 135 11.84 -8.17 -6.66
CA TYR A 135 10.54 -7.56 -6.42
C TYR A 135 9.60 -7.76 -7.61
N TRP A 136 10.05 -7.44 -8.82
CA TRP A 136 9.25 -7.62 -10.03
C TRP A 136 9.03 -9.10 -10.38
N ASP A 137 10.08 -9.92 -10.33
CA ASP A 137 10.02 -11.36 -10.66
C ASP A 137 9.09 -12.14 -9.71
N THR A 138 8.91 -11.67 -8.48
CA THR A 138 8.02 -12.31 -7.50
C THR A 138 6.60 -11.74 -7.51
N SER A 139 6.39 -10.59 -8.13
CA SER A 139 5.08 -9.95 -8.31
C SER A 139 4.19 -10.70 -9.31
N LEU A 140 2.89 -10.39 -9.34
CA LEU A 140 1.92 -11.05 -10.20
C LEU A 140 0.62 -10.25 -10.32
N SER A 141 -0.21 -10.59 -11.31
CA SER A 141 -1.54 -10.01 -11.43
C SER A 141 -2.41 -10.36 -10.22
N PHE A 142 -3.32 -9.46 -9.84
CA PHE A 142 -4.25 -9.72 -8.74
C PHE A 142 -5.06 -11.01 -8.98
N LYS A 143 -5.52 -11.23 -10.22
CA LYS A 143 -6.27 -12.43 -10.59
C LYS A 143 -5.47 -13.72 -10.41
N ASP A 144 -4.19 -13.70 -10.73
CA ASP A 144 -3.33 -14.85 -10.52
C ASP A 144 -3.04 -15.05 -9.04
N ASN A 145 -2.89 -13.96 -8.28
CA ASN A 145 -2.76 -14.06 -6.84
C ASN A 145 -4.00 -14.68 -6.18
N LEU A 146 -5.22 -14.37 -6.62
CA LEU A 146 -6.43 -15.02 -6.10
C LEU A 146 -6.43 -16.56 -6.27
N LYS A 147 -5.67 -17.08 -7.22
CA LYS A 147 -5.48 -18.52 -7.46
C LYS A 147 -4.27 -19.07 -6.68
N LEU A 148 -3.12 -18.42 -6.80
CA LEU A 148 -1.82 -18.88 -6.29
C LEU A 148 -1.57 -18.54 -4.82
N ARG A 149 -2.27 -17.54 -4.30
CA ARG A 149 -2.21 -17.00 -2.94
C ARG A 149 -0.77 -16.76 -2.46
N LYS A 150 0.02 -16.02 -3.25
CA LYS A 150 1.38 -15.63 -2.84
C LYS A 150 1.33 -14.72 -1.60
N ASP A 151 0.29 -13.91 -1.46
CA ASP A 151 -0.03 -13.11 -0.26
C ASP A 151 -0.11 -13.90 1.04
N ARG A 152 -0.29 -15.22 0.99
CA ARG A 152 -0.35 -16.08 2.18
C ARG A 152 0.98 -16.77 2.51
N LYS A 153 2.01 -16.58 1.70
CA LYS A 153 3.30 -17.23 1.89
C LYS A 153 4.12 -16.46 2.91
N GLU A 154 4.82 -17.18 3.77
CA GLU A 154 5.75 -16.60 4.73
C GLU A 154 6.80 -15.74 4.02
N GLY A 155 7.06 -14.54 4.56
CA GLY A 155 7.99 -13.56 3.99
C GLY A 155 7.48 -12.83 2.74
N TYR A 156 6.21 -12.99 2.38
CA TYR A 156 5.54 -12.20 1.35
C TYR A 156 4.62 -11.18 2.00
N ASP A 157 5.16 -9.99 2.25
CA ASP A 157 4.41 -8.84 2.77
C ASP A 157 3.68 -8.19 1.60
N GLU A 158 2.39 -8.46 1.42
CA GLU A 158 1.72 -8.11 0.17
C GLU A 158 1.31 -6.64 0.12
N GLU A 159 1.61 -6.02 -1.01
CA GLU A 159 0.99 -4.76 -1.41
C GLU A 159 0.15 -4.97 -2.67
N VAL A 160 -0.98 -4.27 -2.71
CA VAL A 160 -1.88 -4.17 -3.84
C VAL A 160 -1.63 -2.83 -4.53
N LEU A 161 -1.23 -2.89 -5.79
CA LEU A 161 -1.08 -1.75 -6.67
C LEU A 161 -2.35 -1.63 -7.53
N ILE A 162 -3.12 -0.58 -7.29
CA ILE A 162 -4.40 -0.33 -7.94
C ILE A 162 -4.19 0.74 -9.02
N PHE A 163 -4.51 0.42 -10.28
CA PHE A 163 -4.28 1.28 -11.44
C PHE A 163 -5.58 1.88 -12.00
N HIS A 164 -6.51 2.20 -11.11
CA HIS A 164 -7.72 2.93 -11.43
C HIS A 164 -8.17 3.73 -10.23
N SER A 165 -8.90 4.82 -10.47
CA SER A 165 -9.55 5.59 -9.42
C SER A 165 -10.60 4.75 -8.69
N ILE A 166 -10.76 5.01 -7.39
CA ILE A 166 -11.79 4.40 -6.54
C ILE A 166 -12.88 5.45 -6.30
N PRO A 167 -14.12 5.24 -6.80
CA PRO A 167 -15.21 6.17 -6.53
C PRO A 167 -15.66 6.07 -5.07
N PRO A 168 -16.29 7.13 -4.50
CA PRO A 168 -16.80 7.12 -3.13
C PRO A 168 -17.65 5.89 -2.75
N ASP A 169 -18.53 5.44 -3.65
CA ASP A 169 -19.43 4.30 -3.41
C ASP A 169 -18.70 2.96 -3.20
N ASP A 170 -17.44 2.88 -3.62
CA ASP A 170 -16.58 1.71 -3.45
C ASP A 170 -15.68 1.79 -2.21
N ILE A 171 -15.85 2.82 -1.37
CA ILE A 171 -15.04 3.08 -0.18
C ILE A 171 -15.89 2.89 1.08
N LYS A 172 -15.39 2.09 2.02
CA LYS A 172 -16.00 1.89 3.33
C LYS A 172 -15.00 2.17 4.45
N PRO A 173 -15.18 3.22 5.26
CA PRO A 173 -14.42 3.37 6.50
C PRO A 173 -14.73 2.21 7.45
N ILE A 174 -13.69 1.59 8.02
CA ILE A 174 -13.82 0.41 8.89
C ILE A 174 -13.33 0.71 10.30
N TYR A 175 -12.13 1.27 10.42
CA TYR A 175 -11.50 1.59 11.69
C TYR A 175 -10.89 2.98 11.66
N ILE A 176 -10.87 3.64 12.82
CA ILE A 176 -10.09 4.85 13.07
C ILE A 176 -9.07 4.50 14.14
N ILE A 177 -7.81 4.87 13.87
CA ILE A 177 -6.69 4.75 14.79
C ILE A 177 -6.38 6.15 15.33
N SER A 178 -6.52 6.31 16.64
CA SER A 178 -6.03 7.48 17.39
C SER A 178 -4.79 7.10 18.20
N ASP A 179 -4.18 8.07 18.90
CA ASP A 179 -3.04 7.79 19.78
C ASP A 179 -3.38 6.84 20.95
N HIS A 180 -4.66 6.72 21.30
CA HIS A 180 -5.11 6.03 22.50
C HIS A 180 -6.02 4.84 22.20
N GLU A 181 -6.59 4.79 21.00
CA GLU A 181 -7.63 3.83 20.68
C GLU A 181 -7.60 3.41 19.21
N PHE A 182 -7.77 2.11 19.00
CA PHE A 182 -8.07 1.49 17.73
C PHE A 182 -9.51 0.96 17.81
N THR A 183 -10.46 1.58 17.10
CA THR A 183 -11.87 1.17 17.19
C THR A 183 -12.63 1.39 15.89
N THR A 184 -13.80 0.75 15.80
CA THR A 184 -14.66 0.80 14.61
C THR A 184 -15.31 2.17 14.45
N ILE A 185 -15.78 2.48 13.24
CA ILE A 185 -16.54 3.70 12.98
C ILE A 185 -17.81 3.75 13.82
N GLU A 186 -18.50 2.62 13.96
CA GLU A 186 -19.73 2.51 14.74
C GLU A 186 -19.48 2.84 16.22
N ASN A 187 -18.37 2.37 16.79
CA ASN A 187 -18.01 2.69 18.17
C ASN A 187 -17.65 4.16 18.35
N TRP A 188 -16.90 4.77 17.42
CA TRP A 188 -16.66 6.22 17.46
C TRP A 188 -17.97 7.04 17.43
N ILE A 189 -18.93 6.63 16.61
CA ILE A 189 -20.24 7.29 16.55
C ILE A 189 -20.98 7.15 17.89
N LYS A 190 -20.92 6.01 18.56
CA LYS A 190 -21.51 5.81 19.89
C LYS A 190 -20.82 6.66 20.96
N TYR A 191 -19.48 6.68 20.96
CA TYR A 191 -18.69 7.51 21.86
C TYR A 191 -19.11 8.99 21.76
N PHE A 192 -19.23 9.54 20.55
CA PHE A 192 -19.67 10.93 20.34
C PHE A 192 -21.11 11.21 20.79
N LYS A 193 -21.96 10.17 20.84
CA LYS A 193 -23.33 10.27 21.36
C LYS A 193 -23.41 10.06 22.87
N GLY A 194 -22.32 9.66 23.53
CA GLY A 194 -22.30 9.30 24.95
C GLY A 194 -23.02 7.98 25.24
N GLU A 195 -22.99 7.03 24.29
CA GLU A 195 -23.64 5.71 24.39
C GLU A 195 -22.68 4.59 24.86
N ASP A 196 -21.55 4.96 25.46
CA ASP A 196 -20.49 4.03 25.90
C ASP A 196 -20.72 3.44 27.30
#